data_AF-A0A6S7LPZ6-F1
#
_entry.id   AF-A0A6S7LPZ6-F1
#
_cell.length_a   1.000
_cell.length_b   1.000
_cell.length_c   1.000
_cell.angle_alpha   90.00
_cell.angle_beta   90.00
_cell.angle_gamma   90.00
#
_symmetry.space_group_name_H-M   'P 1'
#
loop_
_entity.id
_entity.type
_entity.pdbx_description
1 polymer ?
#
loop_
_entity_poly.entity_id
_entity_poly.type
_entity_poly.pdbx_seq_one_letter_code
_entity_poly.pdbx_strand_id
1 'polypeptide(L)'
;CFHGKPAACSTTARGTFWFCGETPSCEFFCHDEDCYLFTRAVEACQNSGSNHSICPTHQRLAKLRVVKDKMKENYGRPFFTCSDRHDPCNFWQWGDVYESPRPRCKHGMVCTVRKVKKEGPIQNRLFYCCPQIDSCGFFEWKEIEPRVAKTGFVLFSDPLEYRYKNEDTGETFTSTNINAKEA
;
A
#
# COMPACT_ATOMS: atom_id res chain seq x y z
N CYS A 1 -3.34 -14.06 12.33
CA CYS A 1 -3.34 -13.74 10.87
C CYS A 1 -4.47 -12.74 10.56
N PHE A 2 -4.69 -12.35 9.29
CA PHE A 2 -5.74 -11.36 8.94
C PHE A 2 -7.18 -11.81 9.25
N HIS A 3 -7.41 -13.11 9.48
CA HIS A 3 -8.72 -13.62 9.92
C HIS A 3 -9.03 -13.38 11.40
N GLY A 4 -8.13 -12.72 12.16
CA GLY A 4 -8.27 -12.60 13.61
C GLY A 4 -8.06 -13.91 14.37
N LYS A 5 -7.66 -14.98 13.68
CA LYS A 5 -7.36 -16.30 14.25
C LYS A 5 -5.86 -16.54 14.40
N PRO A 6 -5.44 -17.38 15.37
CA PRO A 6 -4.06 -17.85 15.47
C PRO A 6 -3.57 -18.46 14.16
N ALA A 7 -2.30 -18.21 13.82
CA ALA A 7 -1.66 -18.87 12.67
C ALA A 7 -1.31 -20.31 13.02
N ALA A 8 -1.31 -21.21 12.03
CA ALA A 8 -0.74 -22.53 12.18
C ALA A 8 0.80 -22.42 12.20
N CYS A 9 1.48 -23.36 12.86
CA CYS A 9 2.94 -23.42 12.88
C CYS A 9 3.45 -24.71 12.23
N SER A 10 4.67 -24.65 11.70
CA SER A 10 5.41 -25.83 11.27
C SER A 10 6.90 -25.61 11.52
N THR A 11 7.58 -26.66 11.95
CA THR A 11 9.03 -26.65 12.21
C THR A 11 9.72 -27.59 11.22
N THR A 12 10.78 -27.09 10.60
CA THR A 12 11.63 -27.84 9.66
C THR A 12 13.09 -27.70 10.05
N ALA A 13 14.00 -28.39 9.35
CA ALA A 13 15.44 -28.19 9.52
C ALA A 13 15.90 -26.74 9.24
N ARG A 14 15.09 -25.93 8.55
CA ARG A 14 15.36 -24.51 8.25
C ARG A 14 14.74 -23.54 9.26
N GLY A 15 14.15 -24.04 10.34
CA GLY A 15 13.52 -23.26 11.40
C GLY A 15 11.99 -23.41 11.47
N THR A 16 11.41 -22.65 12.40
CA THR A 16 9.97 -22.58 12.64
C THR A 16 9.36 -21.41 11.89
N PHE A 17 8.17 -21.63 11.31
CA PHE A 17 7.40 -20.59 10.63
C PHE A 17 5.92 -20.71 10.94
N TRP A 18 5.23 -19.58 10.81
CA TRP A 18 3.81 -19.43 11.05
C TRP A 18 3.11 -19.06 9.75
N PHE A 19 1.92 -19.63 9.50
CA PHE A 19 1.17 -19.42 8.27
C PHE A 19 -0.34 -19.45 8.49
N CYS A 20 -1.10 -18.91 7.55
CA CYS A 20 -2.55 -18.99 7.58
C CYS A 20 -3.02 -20.44 7.40
N GLY A 21 -3.75 -20.99 8.37
CA GLY A 21 -4.37 -22.32 8.29
C GLY A 21 -5.83 -22.31 7.81
N GLU A 22 -6.37 -21.15 7.45
CA GLU A 22 -7.77 -21.00 7.05
C GLU A 22 -7.96 -21.22 5.55
N THR A 23 -9.16 -21.63 5.15
CA THR A 23 -9.58 -21.76 3.76
C THR A 23 -10.80 -20.87 3.51
N PRO A 24 -10.73 -19.87 2.60
CA PRO A 24 -9.55 -19.48 1.81
C PRO A 24 -8.42 -18.88 2.67
N SER A 25 -7.17 -19.13 2.25
CA SER A 25 -5.99 -18.58 2.93
C SER A 25 -5.92 -17.06 2.78
N CYS A 26 -5.47 -16.36 3.81
CA CYS A 26 -5.14 -14.93 3.74
C CYS A 26 -3.65 -14.67 3.48
N GLU A 27 -2.93 -15.60 2.86
CA GLU A 27 -1.51 -15.47 2.47
C GLU A 27 -0.53 -15.07 3.60
N PHE A 28 -0.97 -15.08 4.86
CA PHE A 28 -0.15 -14.75 6.01
C PHE A 28 0.94 -15.81 6.16
N PHE A 29 2.19 -15.34 6.26
CA PHE A 29 3.36 -16.18 6.47
C PHE A 29 4.46 -15.34 7.12
N CYS A 30 5.06 -15.83 8.20
CA CYS A 30 6.27 -15.28 8.78
C CYS A 30 7.18 -16.37 9.37
N HIS A 31 8.46 -16.07 9.51
CA HIS A 31 9.35 -16.89 10.34
C HIS A 31 9.08 -16.60 11.81
N ASP A 32 9.34 -17.58 12.67
CA ASP A 32 9.15 -17.46 14.12
C ASP A 32 9.91 -16.26 14.72
N GLU A 33 11.15 -16.04 14.27
CA GLU A 33 11.97 -14.89 14.65
C GLU A 33 11.36 -13.52 14.32
N ASP A 34 10.45 -13.45 13.34
CA ASP A 34 9.76 -12.23 12.94
C ASP A 34 8.32 -12.16 13.46
N CYS A 35 7.86 -13.13 14.26
CA CYS A 35 6.45 -13.28 14.63
C CYS A 35 5.88 -12.01 15.28
N TYR A 36 6.67 -11.37 16.16
CA TYR A 36 6.32 -10.10 16.78
C TYR A 36 6.11 -8.97 15.76
N LEU A 37 7.03 -8.82 14.79
CA LEU A 37 6.92 -7.79 13.75
C LEU A 37 5.67 -8.00 12.88
N PHE A 38 5.39 -9.24 12.50
CA PHE A 38 4.24 -9.56 11.67
C PHE A 38 2.91 -9.42 12.42
N THR A 39 2.89 -9.66 13.73
CA THR A 39 1.70 -9.43 14.56
C THR A 39 1.34 -7.94 14.58
N ARG A 40 2.32 -7.08 14.88
CA ARG A 40 2.15 -5.62 14.83
C ARG A 40 1.77 -5.10 13.45
N ALA A 41 2.35 -5.69 12.41
CA ALA A 41 2.03 -5.36 11.02
C ALA A 41 0.55 -5.64 10.68
N VAL A 42 0.02 -6.80 11.08
CA VAL A 42 -1.40 -7.13 10.87
C VAL A 42 -2.31 -6.17 11.62
N GLU A 43 -2.00 -5.86 12.88
CA GLU A 43 -2.75 -4.89 13.69
C GLU A 43 -2.74 -3.50 13.04
N ALA A 44 -1.58 -3.03 12.58
CA ALA A 44 -1.46 -1.73 11.90
C ALA A 44 -2.31 -1.68 10.62
N CYS A 45 -2.29 -2.73 9.81
CA CYS A 45 -3.14 -2.83 8.62
C CYS A 45 -4.63 -2.75 8.96
N GLN A 46 -5.08 -3.54 9.95
CA GLN A 46 -6.47 -3.57 10.39
C GLN A 46 -6.94 -2.23 10.96
N ASN A 47 -6.12 -1.59 11.80
CA ASN A 47 -6.43 -0.29 12.40
C ASN A 47 -6.53 0.83 11.36
N SER A 48 -5.74 0.75 10.29
CA SER A 48 -5.81 1.69 9.18
C SER A 48 -6.95 1.41 8.20
N GLY A 49 -7.84 0.43 8.45
CA GLY A 49 -8.88 0.01 7.50
C GLY A 49 -8.32 -0.60 6.21
N SER A 50 -7.00 -0.74 6.12
CA SER A 50 -6.26 -1.36 5.04
C SER A 50 -6.23 -2.86 5.30
N ASN A 51 -7.37 -3.49 5.05
CA ASN A 51 -7.48 -4.94 5.08
C ASN A 51 -6.49 -5.58 4.09
N HIS A 52 -6.46 -6.91 4.09
CA HIS A 52 -5.62 -7.68 3.19
C HIS A 52 -5.74 -7.20 1.72
N SER A 53 -4.68 -6.60 1.18
CA SER A 53 -4.69 -6.00 -0.16
C SER A 53 -4.79 -7.04 -1.28
N ILE A 54 -5.46 -6.69 -2.36
CA ILE A 54 -5.52 -7.51 -3.58
C ILE A 54 -4.57 -6.92 -4.62
N CYS A 55 -3.75 -7.77 -5.24
CA CYS A 55 -2.94 -7.40 -6.38
C CYS A 55 -3.86 -7.07 -7.57
N PRO A 56 -3.83 -5.84 -8.13
CA PRO A 56 -4.74 -5.44 -9.20
C PRO A 56 -4.45 -6.16 -10.53
N THR A 57 -3.21 -6.62 -10.73
CA THR A 57 -2.81 -7.35 -11.94
C THR A 57 -3.36 -8.77 -11.94
N HIS A 58 -3.16 -9.51 -10.85
CA HIS A 58 -3.50 -10.94 -10.78
C HIS A 58 -4.80 -11.25 -10.06
N GLN A 59 -5.42 -10.26 -9.40
CA GLN A 59 -6.67 -10.41 -8.65
C GLN A 59 -6.58 -11.45 -7.52
N ARG A 60 -5.38 -11.57 -6.93
CA ARG A 60 -5.08 -12.44 -5.80
C ARG A 60 -4.71 -11.63 -4.56
N LEU A 61 -4.96 -12.21 -3.40
CA LEU A 61 -4.53 -11.69 -2.11
C LEU A 61 -3.00 -11.47 -2.11
N ALA A 62 -2.57 -10.27 -1.76
CA ALA A 62 -1.19 -9.84 -1.80
C ALA A 62 -0.45 -10.23 -0.52
N LYS A 63 0.79 -10.70 -0.65
CA LYS A 63 1.55 -11.15 0.50
C LYS A 63 1.96 -9.97 1.39
N LEU A 64 1.65 -10.07 2.68
CA LEU A 64 2.15 -9.13 3.69
C LEU A 64 3.67 -9.31 3.87
N ARG A 65 4.37 -8.19 3.91
CA ARG A 65 5.79 -8.04 4.19
C ARG A 65 5.98 -6.94 5.22
N VAL A 66 7.15 -6.95 5.84
CA VAL A 66 7.54 -5.94 6.84
C VAL A 66 8.97 -5.52 6.53
N VAL A 67 9.27 -4.23 6.67
CA VAL A 67 10.67 -3.74 6.57
C VAL A 67 11.45 -4.30 7.75
N LYS A 68 12.44 -5.16 7.47
CA LYS A 68 13.25 -5.83 8.51
C LYS A 68 14.61 -5.19 8.77
N ASP A 69 15.00 -4.22 7.94
CA ASP A 69 16.26 -3.50 8.12
C ASP A 69 16.12 -2.49 9.26
N LYS A 70 16.75 -2.81 10.40
CA LYS A 70 16.70 -2.02 11.64
C LYS A 70 17.32 -0.64 11.51
N MET A 71 18.16 -0.41 10.50
CA MET A 71 18.80 0.89 10.29
C MET A 71 17.91 1.88 9.55
N LYS A 72 16.79 1.42 8.96
CA LYS A 72 15.88 2.30 8.22
C LYS A 72 14.83 2.90 9.13
N GLU A 73 14.50 4.16 8.89
CA GLU A 73 13.43 4.90 9.59
C GLU A 73 12.07 4.21 9.47
N ASN A 74 11.85 3.42 8.42
CA ASN A 74 10.62 2.67 8.18
C ASN A 74 10.69 1.21 8.67
N TYR A 75 11.66 0.84 9.51
CA TYR A 75 11.74 -0.48 10.14
C TYR A 75 10.42 -0.85 10.83
N GLY A 76 9.96 -2.08 10.62
CA GLY A 76 8.71 -2.59 11.18
C GLY A 76 7.46 -2.16 10.40
N ARG A 77 7.58 -1.30 9.38
CA ARG A 77 6.42 -0.83 8.61
C ARG A 77 5.87 -1.93 7.67
N PRO A 78 4.54 -2.19 7.68
CA PRO A 78 3.94 -3.23 6.85
C PRO A 78 3.77 -2.77 5.40
N PHE A 79 4.00 -3.66 4.44
CA PHE A 79 3.68 -3.43 3.04
C PHE A 79 3.20 -4.71 2.36
N PHE A 80 2.42 -4.58 1.30
CA PHE A 80 1.91 -5.68 0.49
C PHE A 80 2.65 -5.77 -0.83
N THR A 81 2.97 -6.99 -1.26
CA THR A 81 3.54 -7.30 -2.58
C THR A 81 2.73 -8.36 -3.30
N CYS A 82 2.88 -8.47 -4.62
CA CYS A 82 2.28 -9.58 -5.36
C CYS A 82 2.64 -10.94 -4.71
N SER A 83 1.66 -11.85 -4.63
CA SER A 83 1.85 -13.23 -4.15
C SER A 83 2.14 -14.22 -5.29
N ASP A 84 1.90 -13.82 -6.55
CA ASP A 84 2.18 -14.67 -7.71
C ASP A 84 3.69 -14.86 -7.88
N ARG A 85 4.11 -16.13 -7.98
CA ARG A 85 5.51 -16.53 -8.16
C ARG A 85 5.82 -16.97 -9.59
N HIS A 86 4.80 -17.28 -10.38
CA HIS A 86 4.94 -17.75 -11.76
C HIS A 86 4.95 -16.58 -12.73
N ASP A 87 4.15 -15.55 -12.45
CA ASP A 87 4.09 -14.29 -13.20
C ASP A 87 4.22 -13.10 -12.22
N PRO A 88 5.44 -12.77 -11.77
CA PRO A 88 5.61 -11.71 -10.78
C PRO A 88 5.38 -10.32 -11.41
N CYS A 89 4.57 -9.50 -10.75
CA CYS A 89 4.41 -8.08 -11.12
C CYS A 89 4.95 -7.14 -10.03
N ASN A 90 5.14 -5.88 -10.40
CA ASN A 90 5.65 -4.83 -9.50
C ASN A 90 4.58 -4.25 -8.55
N PHE A 91 3.58 -5.04 -8.15
CA PHE A 91 2.60 -4.56 -7.18
C PHE A 91 3.27 -4.33 -5.82
N TRP A 92 3.13 -3.11 -5.30
CA TRP A 92 3.63 -2.70 -4.00
C TRP A 92 2.69 -1.66 -3.38
N GLN A 93 2.39 -1.77 -2.09
CA GLN A 93 1.55 -0.81 -1.36
C GLN A 93 1.87 -0.83 0.13
N TRP A 94 1.89 0.33 0.79
CA TRP A 94 1.95 0.38 2.25
C TRP A 94 0.71 -0.25 2.89
N GLY A 95 0.91 -1.08 3.90
CA GLY A 95 -0.16 -1.78 4.59
C GLY A 95 -0.84 -0.91 5.65
N ASP A 96 -0.15 0.09 6.20
CA ASP A 96 -0.63 0.97 7.26
C ASP A 96 -1.27 2.28 6.76
N VAL A 97 -1.43 2.41 5.45
CA VAL A 97 -2.01 3.58 4.78
C VAL A 97 -3.43 3.21 4.35
N TYR A 98 -4.44 3.89 4.91
CA TYR A 98 -5.83 3.76 4.43
C TYR A 98 -5.94 4.24 2.98
N GLU A 99 -5.83 3.36 2.00
CA GLU A 99 -6.32 3.68 0.67
C GLU A 99 -7.80 3.31 0.61
N SER A 100 -8.63 4.25 0.16
CA SER A 100 -10.05 3.98 -0.10
C SER A 100 -10.19 2.67 -0.86
N PRO A 101 -11.06 1.73 -0.42
CA PRO A 101 -11.21 0.43 -1.04
C PRO A 101 -11.38 0.57 -2.55
N ARG A 102 -10.51 -0.09 -3.30
CA ARG A 102 -10.60 -0.07 -4.76
C ARG A 102 -11.95 -0.66 -5.19
N PRO A 103 -12.75 0.06 -6.01
CA PRO A 103 -14.05 -0.45 -6.43
C PRO A 103 -13.88 -1.69 -7.29
N ARG A 104 -14.93 -2.52 -7.36
CA ARG A 104 -14.98 -3.66 -8.26
C ARG A 104 -15.68 -3.26 -9.56
N CYS A 105 -15.15 -3.70 -10.69
CA CYS A 105 -15.81 -3.50 -11.98
C CYS A 105 -17.03 -4.43 -12.12
N LYS A 106 -17.75 -4.32 -13.24
CA LYS A 106 -18.93 -5.17 -13.53
C LYS A 106 -18.63 -6.67 -13.60
N HIS A 107 -17.37 -7.04 -13.81
CA HIS A 107 -16.90 -8.44 -13.77
C HIS A 107 -16.55 -8.93 -12.35
N GLY A 108 -16.68 -8.08 -11.32
CA GLY A 108 -16.31 -8.40 -9.94
C GLY A 108 -14.82 -8.24 -9.62
N MET A 109 -14.00 -7.84 -10.59
CA MET A 109 -12.56 -7.65 -10.43
C MET A 109 -12.25 -6.30 -9.76
N VAL A 110 -11.27 -6.28 -8.85
CA VAL A 110 -10.74 -5.04 -8.27
C VAL A 110 -10.16 -4.16 -9.37
N CYS A 111 -10.66 -2.93 -9.47
CA CYS A 111 -10.23 -2.00 -10.50
C CYS A 111 -8.75 -1.61 -10.35
N THR A 112 -8.08 -1.40 -11.48
CA THR A 112 -6.73 -0.82 -11.49
C THR A 112 -6.80 0.69 -11.51
N VAL A 113 -5.82 1.33 -10.90
CA VAL A 113 -5.65 2.80 -10.94
C VAL A 113 -4.90 3.17 -12.21
N ARG A 114 -5.39 4.17 -12.93
CA ARG A 114 -4.69 4.79 -14.06
C ARG A 114 -4.68 6.31 -13.88
N LYS A 115 -3.77 6.97 -14.60
CA LYS A 115 -3.58 8.42 -14.59
C LYS A 115 -3.97 8.98 -15.95
N VAL A 116 -4.67 10.12 -15.96
CA VAL A 116 -4.98 10.83 -17.21
C VAL A 116 -3.67 11.38 -17.79
N LYS A 117 -3.24 10.81 -18.93
CA LYS A 117 -2.03 11.24 -19.67
C LYS A 117 -2.31 12.38 -20.65
N LYS A 118 -3.58 12.58 -21.02
CA LYS A 118 -3.97 13.62 -21.96
C LYS A 118 -3.72 14.99 -21.33
N GLU A 119 -3.07 15.87 -22.08
CA GLU A 119 -2.84 17.25 -21.66
C GLU A 119 -4.19 17.98 -21.48
N GLY A 120 -4.27 18.78 -20.41
CA GLY A 120 -5.46 19.58 -20.11
C GLY A 120 -5.72 19.76 -18.62
N PRO A 121 -6.83 20.41 -18.24
CA PRO A 121 -7.13 20.79 -16.85
C PRO A 121 -7.26 19.61 -15.88
N ILE A 122 -7.48 18.40 -16.40
CA ILE A 122 -7.65 17.16 -15.64
C ILE A 122 -6.44 16.22 -15.76
N GLN A 123 -5.35 16.69 -16.37
CA GLN A 123 -4.11 15.93 -16.49
C GLN A 123 -3.62 15.52 -15.10
N ASN A 124 -3.04 14.32 -15.01
CA ASN A 124 -2.57 13.72 -13.77
C ASN A 124 -3.64 13.31 -12.74
N ARG A 125 -4.94 13.54 -12.97
CA ARG A 125 -5.98 12.95 -12.11
C ARG A 125 -5.97 11.42 -12.23
N LEU A 126 -6.20 10.76 -11.10
CA LEU A 126 -6.27 9.31 -10.99
C LEU A 126 -7.71 8.82 -11.13
N PHE A 127 -7.89 7.69 -11.79
CA PHE A 127 -9.19 7.03 -11.94
C PHE A 127 -9.06 5.51 -11.82
N TYR A 128 -10.15 4.88 -11.37
CA TYR A 128 -10.34 3.45 -11.36
C TYR A 128 -10.93 2.99 -12.68
N CYS A 129 -10.39 1.90 -13.23
CA CYS A 129 -10.93 1.26 -14.42
C CYS A 129 -10.80 -0.26 -14.35
N CYS A 130 -11.60 -0.95 -15.17
CA CYS A 130 -11.53 -2.39 -15.29
C CYS A 130 -10.11 -2.82 -15.74
N PRO A 131 -9.50 -3.85 -15.11
CA PRO A 131 -8.17 -4.31 -15.48
C PRO A 131 -8.11 -5.04 -16.83
N GLN A 132 -9.25 -5.51 -17.36
CA GLN A 132 -9.31 -6.26 -18.63
C GLN A 132 -9.27 -5.35 -19.87
N ILE A 133 -8.76 -5.89 -20.97
CA ILE A 133 -8.64 -5.22 -22.28
C ILE A 133 -10.04 -4.95 -22.88
N ASP A 134 -10.91 -5.97 -22.91
CA ASP A 134 -12.34 -5.81 -23.21
C ASP A 134 -13.07 -5.24 -21.99
N SER A 135 -12.71 -4.00 -21.64
CA SER A 135 -13.18 -3.36 -20.42
C SER A 135 -14.70 -3.23 -20.44
N CYS A 136 -15.37 -3.58 -19.34
CA CYS A 136 -16.83 -3.44 -19.18
C CYS A 136 -17.34 -1.99 -19.13
N GLY A 137 -16.50 -1.03 -19.54
CA GLY A 137 -16.73 0.41 -19.44
C GLY A 137 -16.78 0.95 -18.02
N PHE A 138 -16.27 0.22 -17.01
CA PHE A 138 -16.22 0.74 -15.65
C PHE A 138 -15.20 1.89 -15.55
N PHE A 139 -15.64 3.03 -15.03
CA PHE A 139 -14.84 4.22 -14.80
C PHE A 139 -15.33 4.94 -13.54
N GLU A 140 -14.41 5.31 -12.66
CA GLU A 140 -14.69 6.12 -11.48
C GLU A 140 -13.47 6.96 -11.13
N TRP A 141 -13.65 8.22 -10.71
CA TRP A 141 -12.52 9.03 -10.27
C TRP A 141 -11.99 8.53 -8.94
N LYS A 142 -10.66 8.44 -8.79
CA LYS A 142 -10.06 8.18 -7.48
C LYS A 142 -10.06 9.50 -6.71
N GLU A 143 -10.84 9.55 -5.64
CA GLU A 143 -10.75 10.64 -4.67
C GLU A 143 -9.40 10.58 -3.95
N ILE A 144 -8.70 11.71 -3.93
CA ILE A 144 -7.47 11.89 -3.16
C ILE A 144 -7.91 12.68 -1.95
N GLU A 145 -8.30 12.02 -0.86
CA GLU A 145 -8.54 12.74 0.38
C GLU A 145 -7.21 13.33 0.89
N PRO A 146 -7.17 14.62 1.27
CA PRO A 146 -6.03 15.18 1.98
C PRO A 146 -5.86 14.43 3.31
N ARG A 147 -4.74 13.75 3.51
CA ARG A 147 -4.37 13.31 4.87
C ARG A 147 -3.95 14.53 5.67
N VAL A 148 -4.86 15.07 6.47
CA VAL A 148 -4.49 15.93 7.60
C VAL A 148 -3.82 15.02 8.63
N ALA A 149 -2.49 14.97 8.64
CA ALA A 149 -1.79 14.40 9.78
C ALA A 149 -2.16 15.26 11.00
N LYS A 150 -2.43 14.64 12.15
CA LYS A 150 -2.76 15.30 13.43
C LYS A 150 -1.58 16.09 14.04
N THR A 151 -0.71 16.67 13.21
CA THR A 151 0.46 17.46 13.56
C THR A 151 0.53 18.79 12.79
N GLY A 152 -0.57 19.25 12.18
CA GLY A 152 -0.62 20.54 11.49
C GLY A 152 0.14 20.57 10.15
N PHE A 153 0.59 19.42 9.64
CA PHE A 153 1.18 19.30 8.31
C PHE A 153 0.37 18.33 7.45
N VAL A 154 -0.05 18.80 6.27
CA VAL A 154 -0.82 17.99 5.32
C VAL A 154 0.16 17.17 4.48
N LEU A 155 0.12 15.84 4.63
CA LEU A 155 0.96 14.93 3.85
C LEU A 155 0.22 14.54 2.56
N PHE A 156 0.42 15.32 1.50
CA PHE A 156 0.06 14.88 0.15
C PHE A 156 1.16 13.96 -0.37
N SER A 157 0.81 12.70 -0.62
CA SER A 157 1.70 11.73 -1.26
C SER A 157 1.28 11.54 -2.71
N ASP A 158 1.95 12.25 -3.64
CA ASP A 158 2.28 11.72 -4.97
C ASP A 158 3.61 12.37 -5.43
N PRO A 159 4.46 11.64 -6.18
CA PRO A 159 5.84 11.97 -6.40
C PRO A 159 6.01 12.94 -7.56
N LEU A 160 7.14 13.66 -7.52
CA LEU A 160 7.69 14.58 -8.52
C LEU A 160 7.43 16.05 -8.19
N GLU A 161 8.39 16.60 -7.43
CA GLU A 161 8.72 18.01 -7.23
C GLU A 161 7.76 18.82 -6.36
N TYR A 162 8.10 18.99 -5.08
CA TYR A 162 7.37 19.87 -4.18
C TYR A 162 7.67 21.33 -4.52
N ARG A 163 6.63 22.17 -4.57
CA ARG A 163 6.69 23.58 -4.18
C ARG A 163 5.90 23.77 -2.90
N TYR A 164 6.59 24.08 -1.80
CA TYR A 164 5.99 24.51 -0.55
C TYR A 164 5.63 25.99 -0.65
N LYS A 165 4.60 26.44 0.04
CA LYS A 165 4.31 27.85 0.24
C LYS A 165 3.97 28.06 1.72
N ASN A 166 4.73 28.89 2.41
CA ASN A 166 4.44 29.26 3.79
C ASN A 166 3.28 30.28 3.76
N GLU A 167 2.18 30.02 4.47
CA GLU A 167 1.00 30.89 4.45
C GLU A 167 1.14 32.11 5.37
N ASP A 168 2.03 32.03 6.37
CA ASP A 168 2.33 33.14 7.28
C ASP A 168 3.33 34.13 6.65
N THR A 169 4.25 33.64 5.81
CA THR A 169 5.32 34.46 5.20
C THR A 169 5.21 34.63 3.68
N GLY A 170 4.37 33.84 3.00
CA GLY A 170 4.17 33.87 1.55
C GLY A 170 5.28 33.21 0.73
N GLU A 171 6.35 32.71 1.36
CA GLU A 171 7.54 32.20 0.69
C GLU A 171 7.34 30.83 0.05
N THR A 172 7.90 30.62 -1.15
CA THR A 172 7.83 29.35 -1.88
C THR A 172 9.16 28.58 -1.87
N PHE A 173 9.15 27.27 -1.57
CA PHE A 173 10.36 26.43 -1.54
C PHE A 173 10.23 25.21 -2.46
N THR A 174 11.30 24.78 -3.14
CA THR A 174 11.32 23.51 -3.90
C THR A 174 12.10 22.41 -3.18
N SER A 175 11.74 21.14 -3.36
CA SER A 175 12.38 19.98 -2.67
C SER A 175 13.87 19.75 -2.96
N THR A 176 14.53 20.59 -3.76
CA THR A 176 15.98 20.58 -3.94
C THR A 176 16.75 21.39 -2.90
N ASN A 177 16.08 22.19 -2.05
CA ASN A 177 16.75 23.14 -1.15
C ASN A 177 16.58 22.87 0.35
N ILE A 178 16.25 21.64 0.77
CA ILE A 178 16.16 21.31 2.21
C ILE A 178 17.54 20.96 2.82
N ASN A 179 18.61 20.82 2.01
CA ASN A 179 19.98 20.55 2.49
C ASN A 179 21.02 21.62 2.10
N ALA A 180 20.66 22.90 2.15
CA ALA A 180 21.62 23.98 2.01
C ALA A 180 21.40 25.05 3.08
N LYS A 181 21.76 24.71 4.33
CA LYS A 181 22.43 25.56 5.34
C LYS A 181 22.18 25.01 6.73
N GLU A 182 23.08 24.15 7.19
CA GLU A 182 23.60 24.14 8.56
C GLU A 182 24.94 23.39 8.55
N ALA A 183 25.95 24.13 8.09
CA ALA A 183 27.36 24.07 8.49
C ALA A 183 27.92 25.49 8.34
#